data_AF-A0A0E2E4Q4-F1
#
_entry.id   AF-A0A0E2E4Q4-F1
#
_cell.length_a   1.000
_cell.length_b   1.000
_cell.length_c   1.000
_cell.angle_alpha   90.00
_cell.angle_beta   90.00
_cell.angle_gamma   90.00
#
_symmetry.space_group_name_H-M   'P 1'
#
loop_
_entity.id
_entity.type
_entity.pdbx_description
1 polymer ?
#
loop_
_entity_poly.entity_id
_entity_poly.type
_entity_poly.pdbx_seq_one_letter_code
_entity_poly.pdbx_strand_id
1 'polypeptide(L)' 'MAGASKNSRTAAATQKFNCPCGGDIVLKTMVDNGKIKNIAECSKCKRVERRPKDFH' A
#
# COMPACT_ATOMS: atom_id res chain seq x y z
N MET A 1 30.59 22.06 -8.96
CA MET A 1 30.25 21.41 -7.67
C MET A 1 28.95 20.64 -7.84
N ALA A 2 28.90 19.46 -7.23
CA ALA A 2 28.02 18.34 -7.51
C ALA A 2 26.52 18.57 -7.25
N GLY A 3 25.69 17.80 -7.96
CA GLY A 3 24.24 17.86 -7.91
C GLY A 3 23.64 17.42 -6.58
N ALA A 4 22.68 18.20 -6.11
CA ALA A 4 21.66 17.71 -5.20
C ALA A 4 20.59 17.01 -6.04
N SER A 5 20.67 15.68 -6.10
CA SER A 5 19.65 14.81 -6.65
C SER A 5 18.27 15.22 -6.11
N LYS A 6 17.26 15.31 -6.98
CA LYS A 6 15.83 15.47 -6.63
C LYS A 6 15.27 14.22 -5.91
N ASN A 7 16.02 13.67 -4.97
CA ASN A 7 15.53 12.69 -4.02
C ASN A 7 15.04 13.43 -2.77
N SER A 8 14.19 14.44 -2.96
CA SER A 8 13.20 14.81 -1.96
C SER A 8 12.13 13.71 -1.92
N ARG A 9 12.54 12.48 -1.62
CA ARG A 9 11.62 11.42 -1.21
C ARG A 9 11.65 11.45 0.31
N THR A 10 10.84 12.37 0.82
CA THR A 10 10.26 12.39 2.15
C THR A 10 10.25 10.99 2.72
N ALA A 11 10.82 10.85 3.92
CA ALA A 11 10.79 9.63 4.72
C ALA A 11 9.54 8.81 4.40
N ALA A 12 9.72 7.57 3.98
CA ALA A 12 8.63 6.62 3.79
C ALA A 12 7.95 6.42 5.15
N ALA A 13 7.04 7.33 5.49
CA ALA A 13 6.05 7.11 6.51
C ALA A 13 5.26 5.93 5.98
N THR A 14 5.50 4.76 6.57
CA THR A 14 4.63 3.60 6.41
C THR A 14 3.26 4.05 6.92
N GLN A 15 2.45 4.64 6.03
CA GLN A 15 1.11 5.09 6.36
C GLN A 15 0.36 3.84 6.81
N LYS A 16 0.03 3.79 8.10
CA LYS A 16 -0.77 2.72 8.66
C LYS A 16 -2.20 2.93 8.17
N PHE A 17 -2.67 2.02 7.34
CA PHE A 17 -4.03 2.04 6.83
C PHE A 17 -4.86 1.07 7.66
N ASN A 18 -6.00 1.53 8.15
CA ASN A 18 -6.94 0.77 8.95
C ASN A 18 -8.21 0.51 8.15
N CYS A 19 -8.71 -0.73 8.22
CA CYS A 19 -10.02 -1.07 7.68
C CYS A 19 -11.11 -0.74 8.72
N PRO A 20 -12.33 -0.36 8.31
CA PRO A 20 -13.48 -0.11 9.20
C PRO A 20 -13.84 -1.30 10.10
N CYS A 21 -13.40 -2.52 9.77
CA CYS A 21 -13.54 -3.67 10.65
C CYS A 21 -12.57 -3.64 11.86
N GLY A 22 -11.66 -2.67 11.93
CA GLY A 22 -10.62 -2.54 12.95
C GLY A 22 -9.38 -3.41 12.68
N GLY A 23 -9.17 -3.85 11.44
CA GLY A 23 -7.97 -4.60 11.04
C GLY A 23 -6.98 -3.75 10.26
N ASP A 24 -5.70 -4.04 10.38
CA ASP A 24 -4.65 -3.41 9.57
C ASP A 24 -4.77 -3.82 8.09
N ILE A 25 -4.55 -2.84 7.22
CA ILE A 25 -4.48 -3.05 5.78
C ILE A 25 -3.02 -3.21 5.38
N VAL A 26 -2.70 -4.39 4.86
CA VAL A 26 -1.37 -4.75 4.36
C VAL A 26 -1.36 -4.60 2.84
N LEU A 27 -0.40 -3.82 2.35
CA LEU A 27 -0.16 -3.70 0.92
C LEU A 27 0.62 -4.93 0.43
N LYS A 28 0.09 -5.62 -0.57
CA LYS A 28 0.72 -6.77 -1.20
C LYS A 28 0.89 -6.51 -2.69
N THR A 29 1.99 -7.01 -3.24
CA THR A 29 2.21 -7.06 -4.69
C THR A 29 2.05 -8.51 -5.11
N MET A 30 1.04 -8.79 -5.92
CA MET A 30 0.76 -10.12 -6.46
C MET A 30 1.04 -10.14 -7.96
N VAL A 31 1.54 -11.27 -8.47
CA VAL A 31 1.70 -11.48 -9.91
C VAL A 31 0.57 -12.39 -10.37
N ASP A 32 -0.30 -11.86 -11.24
CA ASP A 32 -1.44 -12.57 -11.78
C ASP A 32 -1.40 -12.53 -13.31
N ASN A 33 -1.42 -13.70 -13.94
CA ASN A 33 -1.31 -13.87 -15.40
C ASN A 33 -0.13 -13.11 -16.04
N GLY A 34 1.04 -13.16 -15.37
CA GLY A 34 2.26 -12.44 -15.80
C GLY A 34 2.24 -10.93 -15.57
N LYS A 35 1.17 -10.38 -14.97
CA LYS A 35 1.04 -8.94 -14.66
C LYS A 35 1.19 -8.70 -13.17
N ILE A 36 2.03 -7.73 -12.82
CA ILE A 36 2.20 -7.27 -11.44
C ILE A 36 0.99 -6.42 -11.05
N LYS A 37 0.29 -6.82 -9.99
CA LYS A 37 -0.83 -6.10 -9.38
C LYS A 37 -0.47 -5.70 -7.97
N ASN A 38 -0.69 -4.43 -7.64
CA ASN A 38 -0.61 -3.96 -6.26
C ASN A 38 -2.02 -3.96 -5.68
N ILE A 39 -2.19 -4.66 -4.56
CA ILE A 39 -3.44 -4.79 -3.85
C ILE A 39 -3.25 -4.43 -2.38
N ALA A 40 -4.34 -4.06 -1.73
CA ALA A 40 -4.42 -3.80 -0.31
C ALA A 40 -5.33 -4.88 0.29
N GLU A 41 -4.84 -5.65 1.27
CA GLU A 41 -5.59 -6.72 1.93
C GLU A 41 -5.75 -6.40 3.43
N CYS A 42 -6.96 -6.51 3.96
CA CYS A 42 -7.18 -6.39 5.40
C CYS A 42 -6.89 -7.71 6.12
N SER A 43 -6.05 -7.67 7.16
CA SER A 43 -5.67 -8.86 7.95
C SER A 43 -6.83 -9.51 8.73
N LYS A 44 -7.92 -8.77 8.97
CA LYS A 44 -9.06 -9.23 9.80
C LYS A 44 -10.21 -9.78 8.99
N CYS A 45 -10.69 -9.03 7.99
CA CYS A 45 -11.80 -9.44 7.13
C CYS A 45 -11.35 -10.07 5.80
N LYS A 46 -10.05 -10.11 5.52
CA LYS A 46 -9.46 -10.59 4.25
C LYS A 46 -10.01 -9.89 3.00
N ARG A 47 -10.62 -8.72 3.17
CA ARG A 47 -11.10 -7.90 2.05
C ARG A 47 -9.89 -7.40 1.25
N VAL A 48 -9.98 -7.53 -0.06
CA VAL A 48 -8.92 -7.15 -1.00
C VAL A 48 -9.46 -6.01 -1.86
N GLU A 49 -8.79 -4.87 -1.82
CA GLU A 49 -9.10 -3.72 -2.68
C GLU A 49 -7.84 -3.27 -3.42
N ARG A 50 -8.00 -2.39 -4.40
CA ARG A 50 -6.85 -1.89 -5.16
C ARG A 50 -6.05 -0.84 -4.39
N ARG A 51 -6.71 0.00 -3.59
CA ARG A 51 -6.06 1.03 -2.77
C ARG A 51 -6.60 0.99 -1.34
N PRO A 52 -5.78 1.36 -0.33
CA PRO A 52 -6.25 1.45 1.04
C PRO A 52 -7.40 2.46 1.26
N LYS A 53 -7.52 3.47 0.38
CA LYS A 53 -8.62 4.46 0.42
C LYS A 53 -9.99 3.86 0.08
N ASP A 54 -10.01 2.75 -0.65
CA ASP A 54 -11.25 2.06 -1.04
C ASP A 54 -11.87 1.29 0.16
N PHE A 55 -11.14 1.20 1.29
CA PHE A 55 -11.66 0.66 2.54
C PHE A 55 -12.44 1.70 3.38
N HIS A 56 -12.90 2.82 2.81
CA HIS A 56 -13.69 3.83 3.53
C HIS A 56 -14.99 3.28 4.13
#